data_AF-A0A0B8T057-F1
#
_entry.id   AF-A0A0B8T057-F1
#
_cell.length_a   1.000
_cell.length_b   1.000
_cell.length_c   1.000
_cell.angle_alpha   90.00
_cell.angle_beta   90.00
_cell.angle_gamma   90.00
#
_symmetry.space_group_name_H-M   'P 1'
#
loop_
_entity.id
_entity.type
_entity.pdbx_description
1 polymer ?
#
loop_
_entity_poly.entity_id
_entity_poly.type
_entity_poly.pdbx_seq_one_letter_code
_entity_poly.pdbx_strand_id
1 'polypeptide(L)'
;MATIKTSWLRASILFSILVFGVFFAVKALEVAASESQTQNWFIYTGADQSLGEIENPDNYQLADEQPPCEGGTELCSIAAANDGNDRPVLSSPLVNHILSTIQTREPSESVKLQN
;
A
#
# COMPACT_ATOMS: atom_id res chain seq x y z
N MET A 1 34.29 58.08 5.43
CA MET A 1 33.98 56.84 6.17
C MET A 1 33.02 56.02 5.33
N ALA A 2 33.51 54.95 4.69
CA ALA A 2 32.67 54.04 3.91
C ALA A 2 33.13 52.62 4.20
N THR A 3 32.58 52.05 5.27
CA THR A 3 32.84 50.67 5.71
C THR A 3 31.52 49.91 5.62
N ILE A 4 31.12 49.52 4.41
CA ILE A 4 30.04 48.54 4.23
C ILE A 4 30.54 47.51 3.20
N LYS A 5 31.48 46.69 3.63
CA LYS A 5 32.07 45.60 2.82
C LYS A 5 32.09 44.32 3.64
N THR A 6 30.93 43.81 4.08
CA THR A 6 30.84 42.48 4.71
C THR A 6 29.43 41.88 4.87
N SER A 7 28.34 42.57 4.51
CA SER A 7 26.98 42.10 4.84
C SER A 7 26.28 41.25 3.77
N TRP A 8 26.89 41.02 2.61
CA TRP A 8 26.22 40.32 1.50
C TRP A 8 26.31 38.79 1.60
N LEU A 9 27.39 38.27 2.22
CA LEU A 9 27.62 36.83 2.36
C LEU A 9 26.68 36.19 3.40
N ARG A 10 26.31 36.92 4.45
CA ARG A 10 25.47 36.40 5.54
C ARG A 10 23.99 36.34 5.18
N ALA A 11 23.51 37.24 4.32
CA ALA A 11 22.12 37.24 3.87
C ALA A 11 21.80 36.06 2.93
N SER A 12 22.75 35.65 2.07
CA SER A 12 22.58 34.54 1.13
C SER A 12 22.47 33.17 1.81
N ILE A 13 23.24 32.98 2.91
CA ILE A 13 23.23 31.73 3.69
C ILE A 13 21.88 31.52 4.37
N LEU A 14 21.30 32.59 4.96
CA LEU A 14 20.00 32.50 5.63
C LEU A 14 18.84 32.25 4.65
N PHE A 15 18.90 32.83 3.44
CA PHE A 15 17.86 32.62 2.42
C PHE A 15 17.90 31.19 1.84
N SER A 16 19.09 30.60 1.72
CA SER A 16 19.26 29.23 1.22
C SER A 16 18.66 28.18 2.18
N ILE A 17 18.81 28.36 3.49
CA ILE A 17 18.26 27.43 4.51
C ILE A 17 16.73 27.42 4.48
N LEU A 18 16.09 28.58 4.27
CA LEU A 18 14.63 28.68 4.18
C LEU A 18 14.06 27.99 2.94
N VAL A 19 14.73 28.07 1.79
CA VAL A 19 14.26 27.43 0.55
C VAL A 19 14.41 25.90 0.60
N PHE A 20 15.49 25.39 1.22
CA PHE A 20 15.67 23.94 1.37
C PHE A 20 14.70 23.31 2.38
N GLY A 21 14.30 24.02 3.44
CA GLY A 21 13.36 23.49 4.44
C GLY A 21 11.95 23.21 3.91
N VAL A 22 11.48 23.98 2.92
CA VAL A 22 10.12 23.84 2.37
C VAL A 22 9.99 22.60 1.48
N PHE A 23 11.06 22.18 0.78
CA PHE A 23 11.05 20.97 -0.06
C PHE A 23 10.84 19.68 0.74
N PHE A 24 11.31 19.61 1.98
CA PHE A 24 11.12 18.43 2.84
C PHE A 24 9.73 18.38 3.49
N ALA A 25 9.01 19.50 3.57
CA ALA A 25 7.67 19.54 4.18
C ALA A 25 6.59 18.91 3.29
N VAL A 26 6.70 19.06 1.96
CA VAL A 26 5.74 18.46 1.01
C VAL A 26 5.83 16.94 0.99
N LYS A 27 7.06 16.39 1.02
CA LYS A 27 7.31 14.94 1.06
C LYS A 27 6.67 14.24 2.26
N ALA A 28 6.52 14.92 3.39
CA ALA A 28 5.88 14.34 4.58
C ALA A 28 4.35 14.27 4.46
N LEU A 29 3.72 15.14 3.67
CA LEU A 29 2.27 15.18 3.52
C LEU A 29 1.76 14.15 2.49
N GLU A 30 2.61 13.73 1.55
CA GLU A 30 2.33 12.64 0.61
C GLU A 30 2.19 11.28 1.31
N VAL A 31 2.77 11.13 2.52
CA VAL A 31 2.73 9.88 3.31
C VAL A 31 1.54 9.84 4.28
N ALA A 32 0.94 10.99 4.61
CA ALA A 32 -0.19 11.07 5.55
C ALA A 32 -1.57 10.91 4.88
N ALA A 33 -1.62 10.79 3.55
CA ALA A 33 -2.82 10.44 2.80
C ALA A 33 -2.83 8.96 2.39
N SER A 34 -2.43 8.05 3.29
CA SER A 34 -3.03 6.72 3.25
C SER A 34 -4.42 6.88 3.83
N GLU A 35 -5.41 6.93 2.94
CA GLU A 35 -6.79 6.74 3.31
C GLU A 35 -6.87 5.55 4.28
N SER A 36 -7.39 5.82 5.48
CA SER A 36 -7.94 4.80 6.36
C SER A 36 -9.19 4.21 5.69
N GLN A 37 -9.07 3.66 4.49
CA GLN A 37 -10.02 2.68 4.00
C GLN A 37 -9.85 1.48 4.91
N THR A 38 -10.86 1.20 5.73
CA THR A 38 -10.95 -0.02 6.53
C THR A 38 -10.79 -1.21 5.60
N GLN A 39 -9.58 -1.77 5.56
CA GLN A 39 -9.30 -3.00 4.85
C GLN A 39 -9.89 -4.14 5.65
N ASN A 40 -10.72 -4.94 4.99
CA ASN A 40 -11.27 -6.16 5.54
C ASN A 40 -10.50 -7.35 5.00
N TRP A 41 -10.49 -8.43 5.77
CA TRP A 41 -9.92 -9.69 5.34
C TRP A 41 -10.94 -10.50 4.57
N PHE A 42 -10.49 -11.11 3.48
CA PHE A 42 -11.30 -11.98 2.65
C PHE A 42 -10.57 -13.30 2.44
N ILE A 43 -11.21 -14.41 2.77
CA ILE A 43 -10.72 -15.77 2.54
C ILE A 43 -11.01 -16.12 1.08
N TYR A 44 -10.01 -16.64 0.38
CA TYR A 44 -10.18 -17.13 -0.98
C TYR A 44 -10.82 -18.53 -0.96
N THR A 45 -11.90 -18.68 -1.71
CA THR A 45 -12.68 -19.92 -1.83
C THR A 45 -12.85 -20.37 -3.28
N GLY A 46 -12.08 -19.78 -4.21
CA GLY A 46 -12.09 -20.16 -5.63
C GLY A 46 -11.60 -21.57 -5.86
N ALA A 47 -12.01 -22.17 -6.98
CA ALA A 47 -11.68 -23.57 -7.30
C ALA A 47 -10.21 -23.75 -7.71
N ASP A 48 -9.62 -22.71 -8.31
CA ASP A 48 -8.21 -22.66 -8.71
C ASP A 48 -7.66 -21.23 -8.61
N GLN A 49 -6.40 -21.01 -8.97
CA GLN A 49 -5.72 -19.71 -8.97
C GLN A 49 -5.49 -19.15 -10.38
N SER A 50 -6.40 -19.47 -11.31
CA SER A 50 -6.42 -18.82 -12.62
C SER A 50 -6.82 -17.35 -12.46
N LEU A 51 -6.42 -16.53 -13.44
CA LEU A 51 -6.72 -15.10 -13.43
C LEU A 51 -8.23 -14.82 -13.28
N GLY A 52 -9.07 -15.58 -13.99
CA GLY A 52 -10.53 -15.41 -13.94
C GLY A 52 -11.12 -15.72 -12.57
N GLU A 53 -10.59 -16.74 -11.87
CA GLU A 53 -11.04 -17.06 -10.52
C GLU A 53 -10.56 -16.02 -9.49
N ILE A 54 -9.32 -15.52 -9.62
CA ILE A 54 -8.76 -14.48 -8.74
C ILE A 54 -9.48 -13.13 -8.94
N GLU A 55 -9.86 -12.79 -10.17
CA GLU A 55 -10.59 -11.57 -10.50
C GLU A 55 -12.08 -11.65 -10.15
N ASN A 56 -12.59 -12.83 -9.80
CA ASN A 56 -13.99 -13.01 -9.46
C ASN A 56 -14.24 -12.73 -7.96
N PRO A 57 -14.95 -11.64 -7.60
CA PRO A 57 -15.24 -11.32 -6.21
C PRO A 57 -16.16 -12.35 -5.52
N ASP A 58 -16.89 -13.21 -6.27
CA ASP A 58 -17.66 -14.34 -5.70
C ASP A 58 -16.78 -15.40 -5.04
N ASN A 59 -15.51 -15.47 -5.41
CA ASN A 59 -14.55 -16.44 -4.88
C ASN A 59 -13.90 -16.00 -3.57
N TYR A 60 -14.50 -15.03 -2.89
CA TYR A 60 -13.98 -14.46 -1.67
C TYR A 60 -15.08 -14.36 -0.63
N GLN A 61 -14.74 -14.76 0.59
CA GLN A 61 -15.64 -14.68 1.74
C GLN A 61 -15.07 -13.71 2.77
N LEU A 62 -15.87 -12.73 3.19
CA LEU A 62 -15.50 -11.82 4.26
C LEU A 62 -15.17 -12.59 5.54
N ALA A 63 -14.06 -12.23 6.17
CA ALA A 63 -13.61 -12.75 7.45
C ALA A 63 -13.65 -11.65 8.52
N ASP A 64 -14.10 -12.02 9.72
CA ASP A 64 -14.15 -11.10 10.87
C ASP A 64 -12.74 -10.73 11.38
N GLU A 65 -11.77 -11.61 11.16
CA GLU A 65 -10.38 -11.44 11.56
C GLU A 65 -9.42 -11.96 10.48
N GLN A 66 -8.13 -11.63 10.63
CA GLN A 66 -7.09 -12.12 9.73
C GLN A 66 -7.00 -13.66 9.81
N PRO A 67 -7.18 -14.39 8.70
CA PRO A 67 -7.12 -15.85 8.72
C PRO A 67 -5.70 -16.36 9.07
N PRO A 68 -5.57 -17.46 9.84
CA PRO A 68 -4.29 -18.09 10.15
C PRO A 68 -3.79 -18.87 8.94
N CYS A 69 -3.24 -18.15 7.96
CA CYS A 69 -2.60 -18.73 6.79
C CYS A 69 -1.12 -19.03 7.09
N GLU A 70 -0.73 -20.30 7.06
CA GLU A 70 0.60 -20.77 7.49
C GLU A 70 1.70 -20.63 6.41
N GLY A 71 1.47 -19.83 5.36
CA GLY A 71 2.35 -19.73 4.19
C GLY A 71 2.21 -20.93 3.24
N GLY A 72 2.83 -20.84 2.06
CA GLY A 72 2.80 -21.91 1.06
C GLY A 72 2.76 -21.36 -0.37
N THR A 73 2.12 -22.10 -1.28
CA THR A 73 2.03 -21.74 -2.72
C THR A 73 0.64 -21.32 -3.16
N GLU A 74 -0.37 -21.55 -2.33
CA GLU A 74 -1.76 -21.30 -2.67
C GLU A 74 -2.27 -20.01 -2.04
N LEU A 75 -3.22 -19.34 -2.70
CA LEU A 75 -3.86 -18.13 -2.19
C LEU A 75 -4.79 -18.50 -1.05
N CYS A 76 -4.59 -17.88 0.11
CA CYS A 76 -5.39 -18.14 1.31
C CYS A 76 -6.34 -16.98 1.59
N SER A 77 -5.81 -15.77 1.71
CA SER A 77 -6.62 -14.59 2.01
C SER A 77 -5.99 -13.29 1.52
N ILE A 78 -6.82 -12.27 1.37
CA ILE A 78 -6.41 -10.93 0.95
C ILE A 78 -7.00 -9.87 1.88
N ALA A 79 -6.28 -8.77 2.05
CA ALA A 79 -6.78 -7.55 2.65
C ALA A 79 -7.19 -6.58 1.54
N ALA A 80 -8.47 -6.20 1.52
CA ALA A 80 -9.02 -5.33 0.49
C ALA A 80 -10.14 -4.45 1.06
N ALA A 81 -10.57 -3.43 0.31
CA ALA A 81 -11.79 -2.70 0.66
C ALA A 81 -13.02 -3.59 0.41
N ASN A 82 -14.06 -3.45 1.24
CA ASN A 82 -15.37 -4.08 1.01
C ASN A 82 -16.16 -3.23 -0.01
N ASP A 83 -16.75 -3.87 -1.01
CA ASP A 83 -17.59 -3.24 -2.04
C ASP A 83 -18.98 -2.79 -1.53
N GLY A 84 -19.33 -3.15 -0.28
CA GLY A 84 -20.63 -2.91 0.34
C GLY A 84 -21.57 -4.13 0.30
N ASN A 85 -21.15 -5.23 -0.32
CA ASN A 85 -21.88 -6.51 -0.41
C ASN A 85 -21.03 -7.67 0.13
N ASP A 86 -20.13 -7.38 1.08
CA ASP A 86 -19.23 -8.35 1.71
C ASP A 86 -18.26 -9.03 0.74
N ARG A 87 -17.86 -8.30 -0.31
CA ARG A 87 -16.90 -8.76 -1.31
C ARG A 87 -15.71 -7.80 -1.41
N PRO A 88 -14.54 -8.30 -1.81
CA PRO A 88 -13.38 -7.45 -2.00
C PRO A 88 -13.52 -6.61 -3.27
N VAL A 89 -13.07 -5.35 -3.19
CA VAL A 89 -12.84 -4.51 -4.36
C VAL A 89 -11.52 -4.94 -5.01
N LEU A 90 -11.63 -5.75 -6.07
CA LEU A 90 -10.49 -6.30 -6.83
C LEU A 90 -10.00 -5.32 -7.90
N SER A 91 -9.20 -4.35 -7.48
CA SER A 91 -8.53 -3.44 -8.41
C SER A 91 -7.39 -4.15 -9.17
N SER A 92 -7.09 -3.71 -10.40
CA SER A 92 -5.98 -4.30 -11.17
C SER A 92 -4.63 -4.29 -10.44
N PRO A 93 -4.25 -3.25 -9.68
CA PRO A 93 -3.05 -3.29 -8.84
C PRO A 93 -3.07 -4.41 -7.79
N LEU A 94 -4.23 -4.62 -7.13
CA LEU A 94 -4.37 -5.68 -6.13
C LEU A 94 -4.29 -7.08 -6.78
N VAL A 95 -4.97 -7.29 -7.92
CA VAL A 95 -4.91 -8.55 -8.67
C VAL A 95 -3.47 -8.86 -9.09
N ASN A 96 -2.76 -7.88 -9.64
CA ASN A 96 -1.34 -8.04 -10.00
C ASN A 96 -0.46 -8.36 -8.79
N HIS A 97 -0.74 -7.73 -7.63
CA HIS A 97 -0.04 -8.00 -6.38
C HIS A 97 -0.28 -9.43 -5.88
N ILE A 98 -1.52 -9.92 -5.96
CA ILE A 98 -1.88 -11.32 -5.63
C ILE A 98 -1.10 -12.28 -6.53
N LEU A 99 -1.15 -12.08 -7.85
CA LEU A 99 -0.44 -12.93 -8.82
C LEU A 99 1.07 -12.94 -8.57
N SER A 100 1.66 -11.77 -8.31
CA SER A 100 3.08 -11.66 -7.97
C SER A 100 3.41 -12.41 -6.69
N THR A 101 2.59 -12.28 -5.64
CA THR A 101 2.77 -12.97 -4.35
C THR A 101 2.74 -14.49 -4.53
N ILE A 102 1.80 -15.01 -5.32
CA ILE A 102 1.70 -16.44 -5.65
C ILE A 102 2.95 -16.90 -6.43
N GLN A 103 3.39 -16.12 -7.42
CA GLN A 103 4.54 -16.45 -8.25
C GLN A 103 5.85 -16.47 -7.46
N THR A 104 6.07 -15.49 -6.59
CA THR A 104 7.27 -15.41 -5.75
C THR A 104 7.21 -16.35 -4.55
N ARG A 105 6.01 -16.78 -4.16
CA ARG A 105 5.75 -17.57 -2.94
C ARG A 105 6.17 -16.83 -1.67
N GLU A 106 6.08 -15.51 -1.72
CA GLU A 106 6.43 -14.63 -0.60
C GLU A 106 5.15 -13.94 -0.11
N PRO A 107 4.53 -14.41 0.98
CA PRO A 107 3.38 -13.75 1.58
C PRO A 107 3.68 -12.29 1.92
N SER A 108 2.68 -11.43 1.81
CA SER A 108 2.80 -10.00 2.12
C SER A 108 1.89 -9.59 3.27
N GLU A 109 1.90 -8.30 3.63
CA GLU A 109 0.97 -7.77 4.63
C GLU A 109 -0.49 -7.88 4.19
N SER A 110 -0.77 -7.76 2.88
CA SER A 110 -2.14 -7.75 2.33
C SER A 110 -2.54 -9.02 1.57
N VAL A 111 -1.62 -9.97 1.35
CA VAL A 111 -1.91 -11.24 0.66
C VAL A 111 -1.23 -12.36 1.41
N LYS A 112 -2.02 -13.32 1.87
CA LYS A 112 -1.54 -14.49 2.61
C LYS A 112 -1.66 -15.74 1.75
N LEU A 113 -0.68 -16.64 1.92
CA LEU A 113 -0.61 -17.91 1.22
C LEU A 113 -0.81 -19.08 2.18
N GLN A 114 -1.25 -20.22 1.66
CA GLN A 114 -1.37 -21.50 2.36
C GLN A 114 -0.72 -22.63 1.54
N ASN A 115 -0.49 -23.76 2.19
CA ASN A 115 0.07 -24.98 1.60
C ASN A 115 -1.01 -25.88 1.00
#